data_AF-A0A5C6Z341-F1
#
_entry.id   AF-A0A5C6Z341-F1
#
_cell.length_a   1.000
_cell.length_b   1.000
_cell.length_c   1.000
_cell.angle_alpha   90.00
_cell.angle_beta   90.00
_cell.angle_gamma   90.00
#
_symmetry.space_group_name_H-M   'P 1'
#
loop_
_entity.id
_entity.type
_entity.pdbx_description
1 polymer ?
#
loop_
_entity_poly.entity_id
_entity_poly.type
_entity_poly.pdbx_seq_one_letter_code
_entity_poly.pdbx_strand_id
1 'polypeptide(L)'
;MNKSDLEIQKKLVALFIRLENEIKINDSATTKLGWKQRNELISHVYSEYNNHDKLNSARTQWNNSVVKSNVLKWIYNLFIENRDLYGYFEYHEKIIADLNNLKEKAIEKEEYEIADILNEWLLKLP
;
A
#
# COMPACT_ATOMS: atom_id res chain seq x y z
N MET A 1 -15.57 27.00 9.39
CA MET A 1 -14.34 26.21 9.18
C MET A 1 -13.14 27.12 9.40
N ASN A 2 -12.30 26.81 10.39
CA ASN A 2 -11.17 27.68 10.73
C ASN A 2 -10.04 27.51 9.71
N LYS A 3 -9.15 28.50 9.61
CA LYS A 3 -8.03 28.48 8.64
C LYS A 3 -7.15 27.22 8.80
N SER A 4 -7.01 26.72 10.03
CA SER A 4 -6.27 25.48 10.33
C SER A 4 -6.93 24.25 9.71
N ASP A 5 -8.24 24.11 9.85
CA ASP A 5 -9.01 22.99 9.29
C ASP A 5 -8.92 22.98 7.76
N LEU A 6 -8.91 24.16 7.12
CA LEU A 6 -8.74 24.27 5.67
C LEU A 6 -7.39 23.73 5.20
N GLU A 7 -6.32 23.99 5.95
CA GLU A 7 -5.00 23.50 5.60
C GLU A 7 -4.88 21.98 5.79
N ILE A 8 -5.47 21.43 6.85
CA ILE A 8 -5.57 19.97 7.06
C ILE A 8 -6.27 19.31 5.86
N GLN A 9 -7.38 19.88 5.42
CA GLN A 9 -8.20 19.32 4.35
C GLN A 9 -7.48 19.37 3.00
N LYS A 10 -6.78 20.47 2.70
CA LYS A 10 -5.91 20.54 1.52
C LYS A 10 -4.83 19.47 1.54
N LYS A 11 -4.18 19.24 2.69
CA LYS A 11 -3.17 18.19 2.83
C LYS A 11 -3.76 16.80 2.62
N LEU A 12 -4.92 16.51 3.19
CA LEU A 12 -5.61 15.23 3.01
C LEU A 12 -6.02 14.97 1.57
N VAL A 13 -6.57 15.98 0.88
CA VAL A 13 -6.90 15.88 -0.56
C VAL A 13 -5.64 15.60 -1.38
N ALA A 14 -4.56 16.33 -1.13
CA ALA A 14 -3.29 16.11 -1.82
C ALA A 14 -2.73 14.70 -1.54
N LEU A 15 -2.84 14.23 -0.30
CA LEU A 15 -2.42 12.89 0.10
C LEU A 15 -3.26 11.80 -0.58
N PHE A 16 -4.57 12.01 -0.68
CA PHE A 16 -5.49 11.09 -1.34
C PHE A 16 -5.19 10.97 -2.84
N ILE A 17 -4.95 12.08 -3.54
CA ILE A 17 -4.52 12.07 -4.95
C ILE A 17 -3.18 11.34 -5.11
N ARG A 18 -2.25 11.56 -4.18
CA ARG A 18 -0.97 10.84 -4.17
C ARG A 18 -1.17 9.34 -3.99
N LEU A 19 -2.08 8.92 -3.10
CA LEU A 19 -2.44 7.51 -2.90
C LEU A 19 -2.97 6.87 -4.18
N GLU A 20 -3.87 7.53 -4.89
CA GLU A 20 -4.38 7.04 -6.19
C GLU A 20 -3.26 6.82 -7.21
N ASN A 21 -2.29 7.74 -7.26
CA ASN A 21 -1.13 7.61 -8.14
C ASN A 21 -0.19 6.49 -7.71
N GLU A 22 0.10 6.36 -6.40
CA GLU A 22 0.93 5.28 -5.88
C GLU A 22 0.30 3.91 -6.13
N ILE A 23 -1.04 3.77 -6.05
CA ILE A 23 -1.76 2.54 -6.42
C ILE A 23 -1.53 2.19 -7.88
N LYS A 24 -1.73 3.14 -8.81
CA LYS A 24 -1.53 2.91 -10.26
C LYS A 24 -0.10 2.48 -10.57
N ILE A 25 0.89 3.15 -9.95
CA ILE A 25 2.31 2.82 -10.11
C ILE A 25 2.58 1.40 -9.58
N ASN A 26 2.08 1.07 -8.40
CA ASN A 26 2.30 -0.22 -7.76
C ASN A 26 1.61 -1.37 -8.53
N ASP A 27 0.41 -1.17 -9.06
CA ASP A 27 -0.29 -2.19 -9.85
C ASP A 27 0.46 -2.52 -11.16
N SER A 28 1.01 -1.48 -11.82
CA SER A 28 1.89 -1.65 -12.98
C SER A 28 3.18 -2.42 -12.61
N ALA A 29 3.83 -2.04 -11.51
CA ALA A 29 5.03 -2.71 -11.00
C ALA A 29 4.74 -4.18 -10.63
N THR A 30 3.62 -4.45 -9.97
CA THR A 30 3.18 -5.79 -9.57
C THR A 30 2.98 -6.68 -10.78
N THR A 31 2.35 -6.15 -11.83
CA THR A 31 2.15 -6.88 -13.10
C THR A 31 3.49 -7.23 -13.74
N LYS A 32 4.42 -6.26 -13.82
CA LYS A 32 5.77 -6.47 -14.36
C LYS A 32 6.55 -7.52 -13.56
N LEU A 33 6.48 -7.47 -12.23
CA LEU A 33 7.14 -8.45 -11.36
C LEU A 33 6.51 -9.84 -11.48
N GLY A 34 5.19 -9.93 -11.66
CA GLY A 34 4.50 -11.19 -11.94
C GLY A 34 4.99 -11.85 -13.23
N TRP A 35 5.17 -11.07 -14.30
CA TRP A 35 5.77 -11.56 -15.54
C TRP A 35 7.21 -12.05 -15.34
N LYS A 36 8.03 -11.29 -14.60
CA LYS A 36 9.40 -11.69 -14.27
C LYS A 36 9.42 -13.01 -13.50
N GLN A 37 8.59 -13.17 -12.47
CA GLN A 37 8.49 -14.40 -11.69
C GLN A 37 8.11 -15.61 -12.55
N ARG A 38 7.15 -15.44 -13.48
CA ARG A 38 6.78 -16.50 -14.42
C ARG A 38 7.92 -16.89 -15.35
N ASN A 39 8.68 -15.92 -15.86
CA ASN A 39 9.84 -16.20 -16.72
C ASN A 39 10.96 -16.92 -15.96
N GLU A 40 11.20 -16.56 -14.71
CA GLU A 40 12.16 -17.28 -13.85
C GLU A 40 11.68 -18.70 -13.55
N LEU A 41 10.37 -18.92 -13.36
CA LEU A 41 9.81 -20.26 -13.18
C LEU A 41 10.03 -21.12 -14.43
N ILE A 42 9.76 -20.57 -15.61
CA ILE A 42 10.01 -21.24 -16.89
C ILE A 42 11.50 -21.60 -17.00
N SER A 43 12.38 -20.64 -16.72
CA SER A 43 13.84 -20.84 -16.76
C SER A 43 14.31 -21.87 -15.74
N HIS A 44 13.66 -21.95 -14.59
CA HIS A 44 13.92 -22.95 -13.57
C HIS A 44 13.59 -24.36 -14.07
N VAL A 45 12.42 -24.56 -14.70
CA VAL A 45 12.02 -25.85 -15.27
C VAL A 45 12.96 -26.28 -16.41
N TYR A 46 13.25 -25.38 -17.35
CA TYR A 46 14.16 -25.69 -18.47
C TYR A 46 15.61 -25.91 -18.04
N SER A 47 15.99 -25.43 -16.86
CA SER A 47 17.30 -25.69 -16.25
C SER A 47 17.36 -26.98 -15.44
N GLU A 48 16.37 -27.87 -15.55
CA GLU A 48 16.24 -29.07 -14.69
C GLU A 48 16.24 -28.72 -13.21
N TYR A 49 15.52 -27.66 -12.83
CA TYR A 49 15.38 -27.17 -11.47
C TYR A 49 16.66 -26.61 -10.82
N ASN A 50 17.64 -26.15 -11.60
CA ASN A 50 18.87 -25.60 -11.02
C ASN A 50 18.77 -24.12 -10.57
N ASN A 51 17.79 -23.34 -11.06
CA ASN A 51 17.68 -21.90 -10.78
C ASN A 51 16.85 -21.51 -9.53
N HIS A 52 16.99 -22.21 -8.40
CA HIS A 52 16.16 -21.98 -7.21
C HIS A 52 16.24 -20.55 -6.66
N ASP A 53 17.45 -20.00 -6.49
CA ASP A 53 17.64 -18.70 -5.84
C ASP A 53 17.03 -17.55 -6.64
N LYS A 54 17.16 -17.60 -7.98
CA LYS A 54 16.58 -16.60 -8.88
C LYS A 54 15.04 -16.64 -8.82
N LEU A 55 14.47 -17.85 -8.87
CA LEU A 55 13.02 -18.03 -8.76
C LEU A 55 12.49 -17.54 -7.40
N ASN A 56 13.16 -17.91 -6.30
CA ASN A 56 12.78 -17.49 -4.96
C ASN A 56 12.87 -15.97 -4.80
N SER A 57 13.94 -15.35 -5.28
CA SER A 57 14.10 -13.89 -5.26
C SER A 57 13.00 -13.18 -6.04
N ALA A 58 12.69 -13.64 -7.26
CA ALA A 58 11.61 -13.06 -8.08
C ALA A 58 10.23 -13.25 -7.43
N ARG A 59 9.99 -14.41 -6.80
CA ARG A 59 8.76 -14.68 -6.05
C ARG A 59 8.61 -13.73 -4.87
N THR A 60 9.66 -13.54 -4.06
CA THR A 60 9.62 -12.62 -2.92
C THR A 60 9.37 -11.18 -3.37
N GLN A 61 10.05 -10.72 -4.43
CA GLN A 61 9.82 -9.38 -4.98
C GLN A 61 8.36 -9.17 -5.41
N TRP A 62 7.78 -10.16 -6.10
CA TRP A 62 6.40 -10.10 -6.53
C TRP A 62 5.42 -10.12 -5.35
N ASN A 63 5.63 -11.02 -4.38
CA ASN A 63 4.81 -11.10 -3.18
C ASN A 63 4.81 -9.78 -2.39
N ASN A 64 5.97 -9.16 -2.18
CA ASN A 64 6.07 -7.88 -1.48
C ASN A 64 5.29 -6.78 -2.21
N SER A 65 5.34 -6.76 -3.55
CA SER A 65 4.56 -5.82 -4.37
C SER A 65 3.05 -6.05 -4.27
N VAL A 66 2.61 -7.32 -4.17
CA VAL A 66 1.21 -7.69 -3.95
C VAL A 66 0.74 -7.26 -2.56
N VAL A 67 1.51 -7.54 -1.51
CA VAL A 67 1.22 -7.08 -0.15
C VAL A 67 1.06 -5.56 -0.13
N LYS A 68 1.99 -4.83 -0.73
CA LYS A 68 1.89 -3.38 -0.87
C LYS A 68 0.64 -2.93 -1.61
N SER A 69 0.27 -3.58 -2.72
CA SER A 69 -0.98 -3.26 -3.45
C SER A 69 -2.21 -3.39 -2.54
N ASN A 70 -2.27 -4.47 -1.77
CA ASN A 70 -3.40 -4.75 -0.87
C ASN A 70 -3.49 -3.69 0.24
N VAL A 71 -2.37 -3.36 0.88
CA VAL A 71 -2.34 -2.32 1.93
C VAL A 71 -2.75 -0.97 1.35
N LEU A 72 -2.21 -0.56 0.20
CA LEU A 72 -2.57 0.71 -0.44
C LEU A 72 -4.08 0.78 -0.78
N LYS A 73 -4.66 -0.29 -1.30
CA LYS A 73 -6.11 -0.38 -1.58
C LYS A 73 -6.94 -0.30 -0.31
N TRP A 74 -6.46 -0.89 0.78
CA TRP A 74 -7.15 -0.80 2.06
C TRP A 74 -7.13 0.63 2.62
N ILE A 75 -5.97 1.30 2.60
CA ILE A 75 -5.86 2.72 2.96
C ILE A 75 -6.79 3.56 2.08
N TYR A 76 -6.85 3.28 0.78
CA TYR A 76 -7.74 4.01 -0.14
C TYR A 76 -9.21 3.86 0.25
N ASN A 77 -9.64 2.66 0.60
CA ASN A 77 -11.01 2.42 1.05
C ASN A 77 -11.33 3.20 2.33
N LEU A 78 -10.40 3.25 3.30
CA LEU A 78 -10.59 4.11 4.49
C LEU A 78 -10.80 5.58 4.13
N PHE A 79 -10.01 6.10 3.18
CA PHE A 79 -10.19 7.48 2.73
C PHE A 79 -11.56 7.66 2.06
N ILE A 80 -11.98 6.74 1.19
CA ILE A 80 -13.30 6.79 0.54
C ILE A 80 -14.43 6.76 1.57
N GLU A 81 -14.36 5.89 2.57
CA GLU A 81 -15.39 5.75 3.61
C GLU A 81 -15.52 7.00 4.49
N ASN A 82 -14.47 7.80 4.60
CA ASN A 82 -14.43 9.03 5.40
C ASN A 82 -14.48 10.30 4.53
N ARG A 83 -14.73 10.17 3.23
CA ARG A 83 -14.84 11.27 2.27
C ARG A 83 -16.30 11.59 2.00
N ASP A 84 -16.68 12.86 2.12
CA ASP A 84 -18.02 13.32 1.78
C ASP A 84 -18.23 13.48 0.26
N LEU A 85 -19.45 13.84 -0.15
CA LEU A 85 -19.82 14.05 -1.56
C LEU A 85 -19.02 15.17 -2.26
N TYR A 86 -18.50 16.14 -1.49
CA TYR A 86 -17.73 17.27 -2.00
C TYR A 86 -16.21 17.01 -1.96
N GLY A 87 -15.81 15.86 -1.41
CA GLY A 87 -14.42 15.46 -1.26
C GLY A 87 -13.72 15.98 -0.01
N TYR A 88 -14.49 16.37 0.99
CA TYR A 88 -14.05 16.77 2.30
C TYR A 88 -13.90 15.57 3.24
N PHE A 89 -12.95 15.64 4.16
CA PHE A 89 -12.66 14.59 5.15
C PHE A 89 -13.05 15.07 6.55
N GLU A 90 -14.35 15.18 6.82
CA GLU A 90 -14.85 15.75 8.09
C GLU A 90 -14.29 15.03 9.32
N TYR A 91 -14.26 13.69 9.26
CA TYR A 91 -13.78 12.82 10.35
C TYR A 91 -12.37 12.28 10.10
N HIS A 92 -11.45 13.10 9.62
CA HIS A 92 -10.07 12.70 9.32
C HIS A 92 -9.30 12.06 10.49
N GLU A 93 -9.61 12.44 11.73
CA GLU A 93 -9.05 11.81 12.93
C GLU A 93 -9.34 10.31 13.00
N LYS A 94 -10.50 9.89 12.47
CA LYS A 94 -10.89 8.48 12.39
C LYS A 94 -9.97 7.69 11.45
N ILE A 95 -9.54 8.30 10.34
CA ILE A 95 -8.57 7.69 9.42
C ILE A 95 -7.25 7.41 10.16
N ILE A 96 -6.77 8.37 10.96
CA ILE A 96 -5.54 8.21 11.75
C ILE A 96 -5.71 7.10 12.80
N ALA A 97 -6.84 7.07 13.51
CA ALA A 97 -7.13 6.06 14.52
C ALA A 97 -7.20 4.65 13.91
N ASP A 98 -7.90 4.49 12.78
CA ASP A 98 -8.06 3.21 12.10
C ASP A 98 -6.73 2.68 11.56
N LEU A 99 -5.88 3.56 11.00
CA LEU A 99 -4.55 3.19 10.53
C LEU A 99 -3.61 2.80 11.69
N ASN A 100 -3.65 3.50 12.82
CA ASN A 100 -2.88 3.11 14.01
C ASN A 100 -3.33 1.75 14.55
N ASN A 101 -4.64 1.52 14.67
CA ASN A 101 -5.19 0.24 15.12
C ASN A 101 -4.74 -0.91 14.21
N LEU A 102 -4.78 -0.71 12.89
CA LEU A 102 -4.24 -1.70 11.96
C LEU A 102 -2.76 -1.95 12.13
N LYS A 103 -1.96 -0.90 12.29
CA LYS A 103 -0.52 -1.03 12.48
C LYS A 103 -0.22 -1.87 13.71
N GLU A 104 -0.88 -1.59 14.84
CA GLU A 104 -0.72 -2.38 16.06
C GLU A 104 -1.12 -3.85 15.84
N LYS A 105 -2.25 -4.11 15.18
CA LYS A 105 -2.66 -5.49 14.82
C LYS A 105 -1.66 -6.20 13.91
N ALA A 106 -1.06 -5.50 12.97
CA ALA A 106 -0.02 -6.06 12.09
C ALA A 106 1.23 -6.43 12.90
N ILE A 107 1.64 -5.57 13.85
CA ILE A 107 2.75 -5.85 14.77
C ILE A 107 2.45 -7.06 15.66
N GLU A 108 1.24 -7.14 16.24
CA GLU A 108 0.80 -8.27 17.08
C GLU A 108 0.82 -9.60 16.33
N LYS A 109 0.57 -9.57 15.01
CA LYS A 109 0.57 -10.75 14.14
C LYS A 109 1.92 -11.02 13.47
N GLU A 110 2.96 -10.26 13.79
CA GLU A 110 4.28 -10.34 13.16
C GLU A 110 4.25 -10.06 11.64
N GLU A 111 3.22 -9.35 11.15
CA GLU A 111 3.08 -8.90 9.76
C GLU A 111 3.84 -7.58 9.54
N TYR A 112 5.16 -7.59 9.79
CA TYR A 112 5.97 -6.38 9.85
C TYR A 112 6.02 -5.59 8.54
N GLU A 113 5.99 -6.23 7.37
CA GLU A 113 5.96 -5.50 6.11
C GLU A 113 4.67 -4.67 5.95
N ILE A 114 3.55 -5.15 6.50
CA ILE A 114 2.28 -4.40 6.51
C ILE A 114 2.39 -3.22 7.47
N ALA A 115 2.93 -3.45 8.68
CA ALA A 115 3.11 -2.42 9.68
C ALA A 115 4.00 -1.28 9.17
N ASP A 116 5.08 -1.59 8.45
CA ASP A 116 6.00 -0.62 7.87
C ASP A 116 5.31 0.27 6.83
N ILE A 117 4.53 -0.32 5.92
CA ILE A 117 3.78 0.43 4.91
C ILE A 117 2.75 1.34 5.59
N LEU A 118 2.01 0.83 6.57
CA LEU A 118 1.05 1.63 7.32
C LEU A 118 1.73 2.81 8.04
N ASN A 119 2.90 2.57 8.63
CA ASN A 119 3.70 3.59 9.29
C ASN A 119 4.18 4.68 8.31
N GLU A 120 4.63 4.31 7.11
CA GLU A 120 4.99 5.28 6.06
C GLU A 120 3.83 6.21 5.70
N TRP A 121 2.59 5.71 5.70
CA TRP A 121 1.40 6.50 5.40
C TRP A 121 0.93 7.35 6.58
N LEU A 122 1.01 6.82 7.80
CA LEU A 122 0.74 7.58 9.02
C LEU A 122 1.64 8.83 9.11
N LEU A 123 2.93 8.71 8.77
CA LEU A 123 3.87 9.83 8.77
C LEU A 123 3.56 10.93 7.74
N LYS A 124 2.73 10.63 6.73
CA LYS A 124 2.31 11.60 5.70
C LYS A 124 1.01 12.32 6.07
N LEU A 125 0.29 11.85 7.10
CA LEU A 125 -0.95 12.48 7.56
C LEU A 125 -0.65 13.79 8.30
N PRO A 126 -1.55 14.79 8.18
CA PRO A 126 -1.37 16.12 8.77
C PRO A 126 -1.49 16.15 10.29
#